data_AF-A0A3D3ZBJ6-F1
#
_entry.id   AF-A0A3D3ZBJ6-F1
#
_cell.length_a   1.000
_cell.length_b   1.000
_cell.length_c   1.000
_cell.angle_alpha   90.00
_cell.angle_beta   90.00
_cell.angle_gamma   90.00
#
_symmetry.space_group_name_H-M   'P 1'
#
loop_
_entity.id
_entity.type
_entity.pdbx_description
1 polymer ?
#
loop_
_entity_poly.entity_id
_entity_poly.type
_entity_poly.pdbx_seq_one_letter_code
_entity_poly.pdbx_strand_id
1 'polypeptide(L)'
;MNERINKKKVMYHFLNHVTEIVLILVVIALWIATDSFMKLNNWMNLLRSGAIKGLIALGVTMVLICGKIDLSTGSQVGLSGMFVAVFCKNMVAAGYNQTLACLIGMAVGIAFAVVIGLLHAFLQNT
;
A
#
# COMPACT_ATOMS: atom_id res chain seq x y z
N MET A 1 -36.97 14.65 34.74
CA MET A 1 -36.78 14.42 33.30
C MET A 1 -36.07 15.62 32.68
N ASN A 2 -34.74 15.68 32.78
CA ASN A 2 -33.93 16.61 31.97
C ASN A 2 -32.46 16.17 32.05
N GLU A 3 -32.08 15.20 31.22
CA GLU A 3 -30.66 14.93 30.97
C GLU A 3 -30.08 16.14 30.25
N ARG A 4 -29.42 17.02 31.00
CA ARG A 4 -28.62 18.08 30.39
C ARG A 4 -27.52 17.41 29.60
N ILE A 5 -27.61 17.45 28.28
CA ILE A 5 -26.56 16.97 27.36
C ILE A 5 -25.24 17.57 27.82
N ASN A 6 -24.39 16.74 28.43
CA ASN A 6 -23.11 17.15 28.95
C ASN A 6 -22.20 17.40 27.74
N LYS A 7 -22.11 18.66 27.30
CA LYS A 7 -21.34 19.10 26.13
C LYS A 7 -19.91 18.55 26.13
N LYS A 8 -19.28 18.37 27.29
CA LYS A 8 -17.94 17.77 27.40
C LYS A 8 -17.95 16.28 27.07
N LYS A 9 -18.91 15.51 27.59
CA LYS A 9 -19.06 14.07 27.29
C LYS A 9 -19.32 13.81 25.81
N VAL A 10 -20.17 14.65 25.18
CA VAL A 10 -20.40 14.61 23.73
C VAL A 10 -19.13 14.99 22.97
N MET A 11 -18.44 16.06 23.36
CA MET A 11 -17.16 16.46 22.74
C MET A 11 -16.11 15.35 22.78
N TYR A 12 -15.92 14.68 23.93
CA TYR A 12 -15.00 13.54 24.04
C TYR A 12 -15.38 12.37 23.14
N HIS A 13 -16.68 12.10 22.97
CA HIS A 13 -17.15 11.06 22.07
C HIS A 13 -16.83 11.38 20.60
N PHE A 14 -16.99 12.64 20.17
CA PHE A 14 -16.60 13.09 18.83
C PHE A 14 -15.08 13.08 18.62
N LEU A 15 -14.30 13.52 19.61
CA LEU A 15 -12.84 13.55 19.53
C LEU A 15 -12.20 12.15 19.44
N ASN A 16 -12.85 11.13 20.03
CA ASN A 16 -12.37 9.75 19.96
C ASN A 16 -12.62 9.06 18.61
N HIS A 17 -13.55 9.59 17.80
CA HIS A 17 -13.93 9.01 16.49
C HIS A 17 -13.68 9.97 15.32
N VAL A 18 -12.74 10.91 15.47
CA VAL A 18 -12.48 11.93 14.45
C VAL A 18 -12.12 11.30 13.12
N THR A 19 -11.31 10.23 13.11
CA THR A 19 -10.87 9.57 11.88
C THR A 19 -12.04 8.95 11.12
N GLU A 20 -12.94 8.27 11.82
CA GLU A 20 -14.13 7.64 11.26
C GLU A 20 -15.11 8.69 10.75
N ILE A 21 -15.30 9.77 11.51
CA ILE A 21 -16.15 10.90 11.11
C ILE A 21 -15.59 11.57 9.86
N VAL A 22 -14.28 11.84 9.82
CA VAL A 22 -13.59 12.42 8.66
C VAL A 22 -13.72 11.48 7.46
N LEU A 23 -13.54 10.18 7.63
CA LEU A 23 -13.72 9.20 6.56
C LEU A 23 -15.13 9.26 5.96
N ILE A 24 -16.18 9.25 6.79
CA ILE A 24 -17.56 9.35 6.33
C ILE A 24 -17.80 10.66 5.57
N LEU A 25 -17.31 11.78 6.10
CA LEU A 25 -17.45 13.08 5.45
C LEU A 25 -16.75 13.12 4.09
N VAL A 26 -15.53 12.58 3.98
CA VAL A 26 -14.80 12.50 2.70
C VAL A 26 -15.54 11.61 1.70
N VAL A 27 -16.06 10.46 2.14
CA VAL A 27 -16.84 9.54 1.28
C VAL A 27 -18.09 10.24 0.73
N ILE A 28 -18.84 10.95 1.56
CA ILE A 28 -20.04 11.70 1.13
C ILE A 28 -19.65 12.85 0.20
N ALA A 29 -18.61 13.62 0.55
CA ALA A 29 -18.15 14.73 -0.27
C ALA A 29 -17.71 14.27 -1.67
N LEU A 30 -16.94 13.17 -1.76
CA LEU A 30 -16.49 12.61 -3.03
C LEU A 30 -17.63 11.98 -3.83
N TRP A 31 -18.63 11.41 -3.15
CA TRP A 31 -19.83 10.91 -3.82
C TRP A 31 -20.58 12.02 -4.55
N ILE A 32 -20.75 13.18 -3.90
CA ILE A 32 -21.46 14.33 -4.48
C ILE A 32 -20.58 15.03 -5.53
N ALA A 33 -19.28 15.14 -5.29
CA ALA A 33 -18.36 15.87 -6.17
C ALA A 33 -17.98 15.10 -7.44
N THR A 34 -18.15 13.77 -7.49
CA THR A 34 -17.69 12.96 -8.62
C THR A 34 -18.59 11.75 -8.88
N ASP A 35 -19.26 11.74 -10.04
CA ASP A 35 -20.12 10.62 -10.48
C ASP A 35 -19.38 9.27 -10.60
N SER A 36 -18.06 9.31 -10.75
CA SER A 36 -17.23 8.11 -10.84
C SER A 36 -16.86 7.51 -9.48
N PHE A 37 -17.06 8.22 -8.37
CA PHE A 37 -16.61 7.76 -7.05
C PHE A 37 -17.29 6.46 -6.61
N MET A 38 -18.61 6.35 -6.82
CA MET A 38 -19.39 5.16 -6.47
C MET A 38 -19.31 4.02 -7.50
N LYS A 39 -18.56 4.18 -8.59
CA LYS A 39 -18.39 3.11 -9.58
C LYS A 39 -17.55 1.97 -9.00
N LEU A 40 -17.94 0.72 -9.29
CA LEU A 40 -17.21 -0.48 -8.83
C LEU A 40 -15.72 -0.42 -9.17
N ASN A 41 -15.35 0.08 -10.35
CA ASN A 41 -13.96 0.21 -10.75
C ASN A 41 -13.15 1.13 -9.83
N ASN A 42 -13.72 2.25 -9.38
CA ASN A 42 -13.05 3.17 -8.46
C ASN A 42 -12.83 2.49 -7.10
N TRP A 43 -13.87 1.87 -6.55
CA TRP A 43 -13.77 1.11 -5.31
C TRP A 43 -12.77 -0.04 -5.40
N MET A 44 -12.78 -0.81 -6.50
CA MET A 44 -11.81 -1.87 -6.74
C MET A 44 -10.38 -1.34 -6.84
N ASN A 45 -10.18 -0.15 -7.41
CA ASN A 45 -8.87 0.48 -7.45
C ASN A 45 -8.42 0.93 -6.06
N LEU A 46 -9.30 1.56 -5.27
CA LEU A 46 -9.00 1.92 -3.87
C LEU A 46 -8.65 0.69 -3.03
N LEU A 47 -9.48 -0.36 -3.12
CA LEU A 47 -9.26 -1.60 -2.37
C LEU A 47 -7.96 -2.31 -2.78
N ARG A 48 -7.62 -2.33 -4.08
CA ARG A 48 -6.33 -2.85 -4.55
C ARG A 48 -5.16 -2.05 -4.00
N SER A 49 -5.22 -0.71 -4.04
CA SER A 49 -4.19 0.13 -3.44
C SER A 49 -4.02 -0.10 -1.93
N GLY A 50 -5.13 -0.33 -1.22
CA GLY A 50 -5.12 -0.72 0.19
C GLY A 50 -4.50 -2.11 0.41
N ALA A 51 -4.92 -3.09 -0.38
CA ALA A 51 -4.43 -4.47 -0.31
C ALA A 51 -2.91 -4.56 -0.53
N ILE A 52 -2.35 -3.78 -1.47
CA ILE A 52 -0.90 -3.71 -1.70
C ILE A 52 -0.17 -3.22 -0.43
N LYS A 53 -0.64 -2.13 0.19
CA LYS A 53 -0.04 -1.61 1.44
C LYS A 53 -0.16 -2.63 2.58
N GLY A 54 -1.32 -3.29 2.70
CA GLY A 54 -1.53 -4.35 3.68
C GLY A 54 -0.58 -5.53 3.49
N LEU A 55 -0.41 -6.01 2.26
CA LEU A 55 0.50 -7.10 1.93
C LEU A 55 1.96 -6.74 2.25
N ILE A 56 2.39 -5.51 1.93
CA ILE A 56 3.71 -5.01 2.29
C ILE A 56 3.87 -4.99 3.82
N ALA A 57 2.90 -4.44 4.55
CA ALA A 57 2.93 -4.37 6.01
C ALA A 57 3.02 -5.76 6.67
N LEU A 58 2.33 -6.77 6.13
CA LEU A 58 2.45 -8.16 6.59
C LEU A 58 3.88 -8.69 6.46
N GLY A 59 4.55 -8.42 5.32
CA GLY A 59 5.96 -8.79 5.13
C GLY A 59 6.91 -8.09 6.10
N VAL A 60 6.75 -6.78 6.29
CA VAL A 60 7.58 -5.99 7.22
C VAL A 60 7.36 -6.42 8.68
N THR A 61 6.14 -6.85 9.04
CA THR A 61 5.83 -7.33 10.39
C THR A 61 6.71 -8.52 10.81
N MET A 62 6.99 -9.47 9.89
CA MET A 62 7.89 -10.59 10.18
C MET A 62 9.31 -10.13 10.51
N VAL A 63 9.80 -9.09 9.82
CA VAL A 63 11.14 -8.53 10.06
C VAL A 63 11.19 -7.80 11.40
N LEU A 64 10.12 -7.08 11.75
CA LEU A 64 9.99 -6.38 13.03
C LEU A 64 9.95 -7.35 14.22
N ILE A 65 9.28 -8.51 14.08
CA ILE A 65 9.25 -9.55 15.13
C ILE A 65 10.67 -10.07 15.42
N CYS A 66 11.53 -10.16 14.41
CA CYS A 66 12.93 -10.52 14.57
C CYS A 66 13.79 -9.42 15.24
N GLY A 67 13.18 -8.31 15.69
CA GLY A 67 13.86 -7.19 16.35
C GLY A 67 14.67 -6.30 15.40
N LYS A 68 14.43 -6.40 14.09
CA LYS A 68 15.17 -5.66 13.06
C LYS A 68 14.26 -4.63 12.41
N ILE A 69 14.69 -3.38 12.39
CA ILE A 69 13.94 -2.28 11.75
C ILE A 69 14.44 -2.13 10.32
N ASP A 70 13.86 -2.89 9.39
CA ASP A 70 14.22 -2.79 7.97
C ASP A 70 13.43 -1.68 7.26
N LEU A 71 14.06 -0.51 7.15
CA LEU A 71 13.51 0.65 6.43
C LEU A 71 13.71 0.55 4.90
N SER A 72 14.52 -0.42 4.42
CA SER A 72 14.79 -0.60 2.98
C SER A 72 13.61 -1.18 2.20
N THR A 73 12.57 -1.66 2.90
CA THR A 73 11.36 -2.22 2.30
C THR A 73 10.66 -1.24 1.34
N GLY A 74 10.71 0.06 1.63
CA GLY A 74 10.19 1.10 0.74
C GLY A 74 10.98 1.22 -0.58
N SER A 75 12.31 1.20 -0.53
CA SER A 75 13.16 1.26 -1.72
C SER A 75 13.09 -0.02 -2.54
N GLN A 76 12.96 -1.19 -1.89
CA GLN A 76 12.76 -2.47 -2.55
C GLN A 76 11.44 -2.51 -3.34
N VAL A 77 10.34 -2.02 -2.76
CA VAL A 77 9.05 -1.91 -3.47
C VAL A 77 9.17 -0.98 -4.68
N GLY A 78 9.79 0.20 -4.51
CA GLY A 78 10.02 1.14 -5.62
C GLY A 78 10.87 0.55 -6.74
N LEU A 79 11.96 -0.15 -6.38
CA LEU A 79 12.84 -0.82 -7.33
C LEU A 79 12.13 -1.95 -8.09
N SER A 80 11.31 -2.75 -7.41
CA SER A 80 10.51 -3.80 -8.05
C SER A 80 9.55 -3.24 -9.11
N GLY A 81 8.89 -2.10 -8.81
CA GLY A 81 8.02 -1.41 -9.77
C GLY A 81 8.81 -0.83 -10.95
N MET A 82 10.01 -0.30 -10.69
CA MET A 82 10.90 0.21 -11.74
C MET A 82 11.35 -0.89 -12.70
N PHE A 83 11.73 -2.08 -12.20
CA PHE A 83 12.07 -3.20 -13.07
C PHE A 83 10.90 -3.54 -14.01
N VAL A 84 9.70 -3.75 -13.47
CA VAL A 84 8.51 -4.04 -14.29
C VAL A 84 8.28 -2.94 -15.34
N ALA A 85 8.36 -1.66 -14.94
CA ALA A 85 8.16 -0.54 -15.85
C ALA A 85 9.20 -0.48 -16.98
N VAL A 86 10.48 -0.69 -16.67
CA VAL A 86 11.58 -0.67 -17.65
C VAL A 86 11.46 -1.84 -18.62
N PHE A 87 11.21 -3.05 -18.12
CA PHE A 87 11.00 -4.23 -18.99
C PHE A 87 9.77 -4.06 -19.87
N CYS A 88 8.64 -3.59 -19.31
CA CYS A 88 7.46 -3.29 -20.12
C CYS A 88 7.76 -2.27 -21.20
N LYS A 89 8.40 -1.14 -20.87
CA LYS A 89 8.73 -0.10 -21.84
C LYS A 89 9.61 -0.63 -22.98
N ASN A 90 10.70 -1.30 -22.65
CA ASN A 90 11.70 -1.71 -23.63
C ASN A 90 11.25 -2.92 -24.46
N MET A 91 10.64 -3.92 -23.81
CA MET A 91 10.23 -5.14 -24.51
C MET A 91 8.98 -4.91 -25.36
N VAL A 92 8.02 -4.11 -24.89
CA VAL A 92 6.85 -3.74 -25.71
C VAL A 92 7.30 -2.89 -26.91
N ALA A 93 8.25 -1.97 -26.73
CA ALA A 93 8.83 -1.22 -27.85
C ALA A 93 9.56 -2.13 -28.86
N ALA A 94 10.13 -3.24 -28.40
CA ALA A 94 10.76 -4.26 -29.24
C ALA A 94 9.75 -5.28 -29.84
N GLY A 95 8.44 -5.09 -29.64
CA GLY A 95 7.38 -5.92 -30.23
C GLY A 95 6.99 -7.16 -29.42
N TYR A 96 7.51 -7.33 -28.20
CA TYR A 96 7.11 -8.43 -27.31
C TYR A 96 5.77 -8.15 -26.62
N ASN A 97 5.09 -9.24 -26.21
CA ASN A 97 3.85 -9.14 -25.45
C ASN A 97 4.07 -8.49 -24.07
N GLN A 98 3.21 -7.53 -23.71
CA GLN A 98 3.24 -6.85 -22.42
C GLN A 98 3.20 -7.83 -21.23
N THR A 99 2.41 -8.90 -21.30
CA THR A 99 2.33 -9.91 -20.24
C THR A 99 3.69 -10.57 -20.00
N LEU A 100 4.41 -10.91 -21.07
CA LEU A 100 5.74 -11.49 -20.97
C LEU A 100 6.73 -10.50 -20.35
N ALA A 101 6.66 -9.23 -20.75
CA ALA A 101 7.50 -8.18 -20.19
C ALA A 101 7.25 -7.96 -18.69
N CYS A 102 5.99 -7.99 -18.25
CA CYS A 102 5.62 -7.94 -16.83
C CYS A 102 6.22 -9.12 -16.05
N LEU A 103 6.08 -10.34 -16.57
CA LEU A 103 6.58 -11.55 -15.90
C LEU A 103 8.10 -11.53 -15.74
N ILE A 104 8.83 -11.08 -16.77
CA ILE A 104 10.29 -10.93 -16.70
C ILE A 104 10.68 -9.86 -15.70
N GLY A 105 10.02 -8.69 -15.72
CA GLY A 105 10.27 -7.65 -14.74
C GLY A 105 10.03 -8.11 -13.29
N MET A 106 8.97 -8.88 -13.06
CA MET A 106 8.68 -9.50 -11.76
C MET A 106 9.76 -10.51 -11.36
N ALA A 107 10.17 -11.39 -12.28
CA ALA A 107 11.20 -12.40 -12.01
C ALA A 107 12.54 -11.76 -11.63
N VAL A 108 12.95 -10.71 -12.35
CA VAL A 108 14.18 -9.95 -12.04
C VAL A 108 14.04 -9.24 -10.69
N GLY A 109 12.89 -8.62 -10.41
CA GLY A 109 12.63 -7.99 -9.12
C GLY A 109 12.71 -8.97 -7.94
N ILE A 110 12.14 -10.17 -8.08
CA ILE A 110 12.22 -11.23 -7.08
C ILE A 110 13.67 -11.69 -6.88
N ALA A 111 14.39 -11.95 -7.96
CA ALA A 111 15.79 -12.36 -7.88
C ALA A 111 16.65 -11.33 -7.12
N PHE A 112 16.46 -10.04 -7.42
CA PHE A 112 17.18 -8.96 -6.75
C PHE A 112 16.80 -8.83 -5.27
N ALA A 113 15.51 -8.96 -4.94
CA ALA A 113 15.04 -8.95 -3.56
C ALA A 113 15.64 -10.10 -2.73
N VAL A 114 15.76 -11.30 -3.31
CA VAL A 114 16.39 -12.45 -2.65
C VAL A 114 17.87 -12.17 -2.36
N VAL A 115 18.61 -11.65 -3.35
CA VAL A 115 20.04 -11.33 -3.17
C VAL A 115 20.25 -10.30 -2.06
N ILE A 116 19.46 -9.23 -2.05
CA ILE A 116 19.54 -8.21 -0.99
C ILE A 116 19.15 -8.79 0.37
N GLY A 117 18.09 -9.59 0.43
CA GLY A 117 17.64 -10.23 1.67
C GLY A 117 18.71 -11.14 2.27
N LEU A 118 19.38 -11.93 1.44
CA LEU A 118 20.50 -12.78 1.86
C LEU A 118 21.70 -11.95 2.32
N LEU A 119 22.03 -10.87 1.62
CA LEU A 119 23.11 -9.96 2.01
C LEU A 119 22.83 -9.34 3.39
N HIS A 120 21.60 -8.85 3.62
CA HIS A 120 21.20 -8.32 4.93
C HIS A 120 21.29 -9.40 6.02
N ALA A 121 20.84 -10.62 5.74
CA ALA A 121 20.93 -11.72 6.69
C ALA A 121 22.39 -12.06 7.05
N PHE A 122 23.29 -12.09 6.06
CA PHE A 122 24.71 -12.35 6.26
C PHE A 122 25.37 -11.24 7.09
N LEU A 123 25.20 -9.98 6.69
CA LEU A 123 25.83 -8.83 7.37
C LEU A 123 25.37 -8.63 8.81
N GLN A 124 24.16 -9.09 9.15
CA GLN A 124 23.63 -8.98 10.50
C GLN A 124 23.97 -10.18 11.38
N ASN A 125 24.53 -11.25 10.81
CA ASN A 125 24.94 -12.46 11.52
C ASN A 125 26.47 -12.57 11.70
N THR A 126 27.22 -11.60 11.14
CA THR A 126 28.63 -11.32 11.39
C THR A 126 28.77 -10.18 12.38
#